data_AF-A0A933K1C5-F1
#
_entry.id   AF-A0A933K1C5-F1
#
_cell.length_a   1.000
_cell.length_b   1.000
_cell.length_c   1.000
_cell.angle_alpha   90.00
_cell.angle_beta   90.00
_cell.angle_gamma   90.00
#
_symmetry.space_group_name_H-M   'P 1'
#
loop_
_entity.id
_entity.type
_entity.pdbx_description
1 polymer ?
#
loop_
_entity_poly.entity_id
_entity_poly.type
_entity_poly.pdbx_seq_one_letter_code
_entity_poly.pdbx_strand_id
1 'polypeptide(L)'
;MAKKLTATEVSRKFSEVIARVHLRGESFLLTRHGRVVARLAPVDSPKVVRLADLPRVLADLPRLGPDEATRFEQDLEAGRHRLRPPRDPWDS
;
A
#
# COMPACT_ATOMS: atom_id res chain seq x y z
N MET A 1 11.29 3.74 0.98
CA MET A 1 11.08 4.84 0.00
C MET A 1 11.60 4.39 -1.36
N ALA A 2 10.86 4.60 -2.46
CA ALA A 2 11.29 4.17 -3.79
C ALA A 2 12.40 5.08 -4.34
N LYS A 3 13.46 4.48 -4.90
CA LYS A 3 14.64 5.21 -5.42
C LYS A 3 14.32 5.87 -6.76
N LYS A 4 14.75 7.12 -6.97
CA LYS A 4 14.53 7.86 -8.23
C LYS A 4 15.66 7.58 -9.22
N LEU A 5 15.32 7.25 -10.46
CA LEU A 5 16.23 7.08 -11.59
C LEU A 5 15.70 7.83 -12.80
N THR A 6 16.56 8.41 -13.61
CA THR A 6 16.15 9.01 -14.87
C THR A 6 15.83 7.93 -15.92
N ALA A 7 14.94 8.23 -16.87
CA ALA A 7 14.63 7.33 -17.97
C ALA A 7 15.90 6.91 -18.75
N THR A 8 16.87 7.82 -18.89
CA THR A 8 18.15 7.56 -19.57
C THR A 8 19.03 6.60 -18.78
N GLU A 9 19.10 6.72 -17.44
CA GLU A 9 19.84 5.78 -16.60
C GLU A 9 19.23 4.38 -16.63
N VAL A 10 17.90 4.29 -16.59
CA VAL A 10 17.20 3.00 -16.69
C VAL A 10 17.41 2.37 -18.06
N SER A 11 17.39 3.14 -19.15
CA SER A 11 17.65 2.61 -20.49
C SER A 11 19.06 2.00 -20.60
N ARG A 12 20.08 2.68 -20.05
CA ARG A 12 21.47 2.18 -20.07
C ARG A 12 21.71 0.96 -19.20
N LYS A 13 20.92 0.78 -18.14
CA LYS A 13 21.08 -0.30 -17.15
C LYS A 13 19.84 -1.20 -17.07
N PHE A 14 19.10 -1.32 -18.16
CA PHE A 14 17.75 -1.89 -18.14
C PHE A 14 17.72 -3.30 -17.53
N SER A 15 18.60 -4.19 -17.99
CA SER A 15 18.69 -5.56 -17.50
C SER A 15 19.07 -5.65 -16.01
N GLU A 16 19.99 -4.79 -15.54
CA GLU A 16 20.37 -4.73 -14.12
C GLU A 16 19.20 -4.26 -13.25
N VAL A 17 18.50 -3.21 -13.69
CA VAL A 17 17.35 -2.66 -12.97
C VAL A 17 16.23 -3.71 -12.90
N ILE A 18 15.90 -4.38 -13.99
CA ILE A 18 14.90 -5.46 -14.00
C ILE A 18 15.32 -6.62 -13.10
N ALA A 19 16.58 -7.04 -13.14
CA ALA A 19 17.09 -8.10 -12.27
C ALA A 19 16.95 -7.73 -10.79
N ARG A 20 17.19 -6.48 -10.41
CA ARG A 20 17.00 -6.01 -9.02
C ARG A 20 15.53 -5.96 -8.62
N VAL A 21 14.65 -5.54 -9.52
CA VAL A 21 13.21 -5.59 -9.28
C VAL A 21 12.74 -7.03 -9.09
N HIS A 22 13.16 -7.95 -9.96
CA HIS A 22 12.75 -9.34 -9.91
C HIS A 22 13.35 -10.11 -8.72
N LEU A 23 14.67 -10.01 -8.50
CA LEU A 23 15.39 -10.82 -7.52
C LEU A 23 15.41 -10.22 -6.11
N ARG A 24 15.32 -8.89 -5.98
CA ARG A 24 15.44 -8.18 -4.69
C ARG A 24 14.16 -7.48 -4.25
N GLY A 25 13.11 -7.53 -5.07
CA GLY A 25 11.84 -6.86 -4.76
C GLY A 25 11.94 -5.33 -4.75
N GLU A 26 12.99 -4.74 -5.33
CA GLU A 26 13.19 -3.29 -5.29
C GLU A 26 12.17 -2.54 -6.14
N SER A 27 11.90 -1.28 -5.79
CA SER A 27 11.00 -0.40 -6.54
C SER A 27 11.68 0.92 -6.89
N PHE A 28 11.50 1.36 -8.14
CA PHE A 28 12.12 2.55 -8.70
C PHE A 28 11.09 3.51 -9.28
N LEU A 29 11.30 4.81 -9.08
CA LEU A 29 10.54 5.88 -9.74
C LEU A 29 11.37 6.41 -10.91
N LEU A 30 10.82 6.34 -12.12
CA LEU A 30 11.45 6.86 -13.32
C LEU A 30 11.09 8.33 -13.48
N THR A 31 12.11 9.16 -13.71
CA THR A 31 11.95 10.59 -13.97
C THR A 31 12.37 10.95 -15.38
N ARG A 32 11.68 11.93 -15.97
CA ARG A 32 12.07 12.58 -17.22
C ARG A 32 11.93 14.09 -17.02
N HIS A 33 13.00 14.84 -17.30
CA HIS A 33 13.06 16.28 -17.03
C HIS A 33 12.65 16.65 -15.58
N GLY A 34 13.12 15.88 -14.59
CA GLY A 34 12.84 16.11 -13.17
C GLY A 34 11.44 15.69 -12.68
N ARG A 35 10.51 15.32 -13.57
CA ARG A 35 9.16 14.86 -13.21
C ARG A 35 9.08 13.35 -13.22
N VAL A 36 8.38 12.76 -12.26
CA VAL A 36 8.11 11.31 -12.23
C VAL A 36 7.14 10.96 -13.36
N VAL A 37 7.51 10.00 -14.20
CA VAL A 37 6.73 9.57 -15.37
C VAL A 37 6.31 8.11 -15.32
N ALA A 38 7.02 7.26 -14.56
CA ALA A 38 6.67 5.85 -14.42
C ALA A 38 7.20 5.27 -13.09
N ARG A 39 6.68 4.11 -12.70
CA ARG A 39 7.18 3.31 -11.58
C ARG A 39 7.48 1.90 -12.09
N LEU A 40 8.64 1.38 -11.73
CA LEU A 40 8.99 -0.01 -11.93
C LEU A 40 9.01 -0.70 -10.57
N ALA A 41 8.22 -1.76 -10.43
CA ALA A 41 8.07 -2.53 -9.21
C ALA A 41 7.87 -4.02 -9.58
N PRO A 42 8.13 -4.94 -8.64
CA PRO A 42 7.94 -6.36 -8.88
C PRO A 42 6.48 -6.67 -9.21
N VAL A 43 6.26 -7.63 -10.12
CA VAL A 43 4.91 -8.10 -10.48
C VAL A 43 4.29 -8.91 -9.33
N ASP A 44 5.14 -9.54 -8.51
CA ASP A 44 4.74 -10.36 -7.36
C ASP A 44 4.25 -9.49 -6.19
N SER A 45 2.97 -9.15 -6.36
CA SER A 45 1.83 -9.28 -5.45
C SER A 45 1.82 -8.42 -4.18
N PRO A 46 0.65 -7.87 -3.77
CA PRO A 46 0.48 -7.46 -2.38
C PRO A 46 0.95 -8.63 -1.52
N LYS A 47 1.72 -8.37 -0.45
CA LYS A 47 2.02 -9.41 0.55
C LYS A 47 0.72 -10.18 0.75
N VAL A 48 0.71 -11.47 0.40
CA VAL A 48 -0.45 -12.32 0.68
C VAL A 48 -0.45 -12.47 2.19
N VAL A 49 -1.02 -11.48 2.86
CA VAL A 49 -1.24 -11.47 4.29
C VAL A 49 -2.40 -12.41 4.49
N ARG A 50 -2.16 -13.54 5.15
CA ARG A 50 -3.25 -14.44 5.51
C ARG A 50 -4.13 -13.69 6.50
N LEU A 51 -5.43 -13.96 6.54
CA LEU A 51 -6.29 -13.35 7.55
C LEU A 51 -5.77 -13.60 8.98
N ALA A 52 -5.12 -14.74 9.21
CA ALA A 52 -4.43 -15.07 10.45
C ALA A 52 -3.29 -14.10 10.82
N ASP A 53 -2.70 -13.41 9.85
CA ASP A 53 -1.63 -12.42 10.07
C ASP A 53 -2.18 -11.02 10.42
N LEU A 54 -3.50 -10.80 10.29
CA LEU A 54 -4.12 -9.50 10.52
C LEU A 54 -3.81 -8.91 11.92
N PRO A 55 -3.84 -9.68 13.03
CA PRO A 55 -3.49 -9.13 14.34
C PRO A 55 -2.07 -8.56 14.39
N ARG A 56 -1.11 -9.26 13.76
CA ARG A 56 0.28 -8.82 13.67
C ARG A 56 0.40 -7.56 12.82
N VAL A 57 -0.28 -7.51 11.67
CA VAL A 57 -0.29 -6.32 10.81
C VAL A 57 -0.83 -5.10 11.54
N LEU A 58 -1.94 -5.24 12.27
CA LEU A 58 -2.51 -4.14 13.07
C LEU A 58 -1.57 -3.69 14.19
N ALA A 59 -0.86 -4.63 14.82
CA ALA A 59 0.10 -4.30 15.87
C ALA A 59 1.31 -3.50 15.34
N ASP A 60 1.74 -3.79 14.10
CA ASP A 60 2.89 -3.16 13.42
C ASP A 60 2.57 -1.73 12.89
N LEU A 61 1.29 -1.33 12.83
CA LEU A 61 0.90 0.00 12.36
C LEU A 61 1.27 1.09 13.38
N PRO A 62 1.62 2.30 12.92
CA PRO A 62 1.78 3.46 13.80
C PRO A 62 0.57 3.66 14.70
N ARG A 63 0.82 3.94 15.98
CA ARG A 63 -0.25 4.28 16.93
C ARG A 63 -0.77 5.69 16.63
N LEU A 64 -2.08 5.85 16.74
CA LEU A 64 -2.71 7.17 16.72
C LEU A 64 -2.30 7.97 17.96
N GLY A 65 -2.16 9.29 17.82
CA GLY A 65 -2.07 10.18 18.97
C GLY A 65 -3.38 10.20 19.78
N PRO A 66 -3.38 10.65 21.04
CA PRO A 66 -4.56 10.60 21.92
C PRO A 66 -5.78 11.35 21.34
N ASP A 67 -5.56 12.54 20.78
CA ASP A 67 -6.64 13.33 20.16
C ASP A 67 -7.17 12.71 18.87
N GLU A 68 -6.29 12.07 18.10
CA GLU A 68 -6.66 11.39 16.87
C GLU A 68 -7.42 10.10 17.16
N ALA A 69 -7.00 9.34 18.18
CA ALA A 69 -7.71 8.16 18.65
C ALA A 69 -9.13 8.51 19.11
N THR A 70 -9.28 9.58 19.89
CA THR A 70 -10.60 10.06 20.36
C THR A 70 -11.52 10.44 19.19
N ARG A 71 -11.01 11.17 18.20
CA ARG A 71 -11.80 11.52 16.99
C ARG A 71 -12.17 10.29 16.18
N PHE A 72 -11.23 9.36 16.02
CA PHE A 72 -11.49 8.11 15.30
C PHE A 72 -12.57 7.27 15.99
N GLU A 73 -12.58 7.20 17.32
CA GLU A 73 -13.64 6.54 18.08
C GLU A 73 -15.01 7.19 17.83
N GLN A 74 -15.08 8.53 17.84
CA GLN A 74 -16.31 9.26 17.53
C GLN A 74 -16.82 8.99 16.10
N ASP A 75 -15.91 8.93 15.12
CA ASP A 75 -16.25 8.60 13.74
C ASP A 75 -16.80 7.17 13.61
N LEU A 76 -16.22 6.21 14.34
CA LEU A 76 -16.71 4.83 14.38
C LEU A 76 -18.12 4.74 14.97
N GLU A 77 -18.39 5.41 16.09
CA GLU A 77 -19.72 5.45 16.70
C GLU A 77 -20.75 6.12 15.79
N ALA A 78 -20.40 7.28 15.20
CA ALA A 78 -21.26 7.95 14.24
C ALA A 78 -21.55 7.06 13.01
N GLY A 79 -20.55 6.30 12.54
CA GLY A 79 -20.70 5.32 11.48
C GLY A 79 -21.67 4.18 11.86
N ARG A 80 -21.48 3.58 13.04
CA ARG A 80 -22.34 2.50 13.55
C ARG A 80 -23.80 2.92 13.64
N HIS A 81 -24.08 4.13 14.12
CA HIS A 81 -25.45 4.66 14.16
C HIS A 81 -26.09 4.85 12.78
N ARG A 82 -25.29 5.00 11.72
CA ARG A 82 -25.77 5.18 10.34
C ARG A 82 -25.87 3.87 9.56
N LEU A 83 -25.18 2.81 10.00
CA LEU A 83 -25.24 1.51 9.36
C LEU A 83 -26.61 0.88 9.61
N ARG A 84 -27.32 0.58 8.53
CA ARG A 84 -28.51 -0.28 8.61
C ARG A 84 -28.04 -1.73 8.74
N PRO A 85 -28.73 -2.57 9.52
CA PRO A 85 -28.45 -4.00 9.50
C PRO A 85 -28.54 -4.50 8.05
N PRO A 86 -27.57 -5.32 7.60
CA PRO A 86 -27.65 -5.92 6.28
C PRO A 86 -28.95 -6.73 6.19
N ARG A 87 -29.69 -6.54 5.09
CA ARG A 87 -30.81 -7.44 4.79
C ARG A 87 -30.26 -8.82 4.49
N ASP A 88 -30.91 -9.84 5.03
CA ASP A 88 -30.61 -11.21 4.64
C ASP A 88 -31.04 -11.41 3.17
N PRO A 89 -30.09 -11.72 2.27
CA PRO A 89 -30.42 -11.93 0.87
C PRO A 89 -31.18 -13.24 0.61
N TRP A 90 -31.39 -14.08 1.63
CA TRP A 90 -32.05 -15.39 1.54
C TRP A 90 -33.39 -15.48 2.28
N ASP A 91 -33.84 -14.39 2.91
CA ASP A 91 -35.08 -14.36 3.71
C ASP A 91 -36.30 -14.05 2.81
N SER A 92 -36.48 -14.86 1.77
CA SER A 92 -37.59 -14.80 0.79
C SER A 92 -38.38 -16.10 0.76
#